data_AF-A0AA88RQU8-F1
#
_entry.id   AF-A0AA88RQU8-F1
#
_cell.length_a   1.000
_cell.length_b   1.000
_cell.length_c   1.000
_cell.angle_alpha   90.00
_cell.angle_beta   90.00
_cell.angle_gamma   90.00
#
_symmetry.space_group_name_H-M   'P 1'
#
loop_
_entity.id
_entity.type
_entity.pdbx_description
1 polymer ?
#
loop_
_entity_poly.entity_id
_entity_poly.type
_entity_poly.pdbx_seq_one_letter_code
_entity_poly.pdbx_strand_id
1 'polypeptide(L)'
;MEGIKSPLQPPTYVNLITVLSIDKLDGKDARLADYFDVIAGTSTGGLVTAMLTAPNEKNRPLFAAKDAANHPSLDALLSAICLGTSAAPTYLPAHYFETQDPTGKVRKFNLIDGGVAANNPTLIAIGEVTKQIIRGSPDFFPMGYGRFLVISLGTGSSKPEKKYEADEAAKWGVLGWLSNDGSTPLVNVFTQASADMVDFHLSVVFKALKSEDRYLRIQDDTLTGAVSSVDIATKENLQDLVNVGEGLLRKPVSRVNMETGKVEPPGHETNEEALIRFAKMLSMEKKIRDASGIRCRL
;
A
#
# COMPACT_ATOMS: atom_id res chain seq x y z
N MET A 1 -28.00 -15.01 -22.76
CA MET A 1 -27.53 -15.01 -21.35
C MET A 1 -26.30 -15.87 -21.33
N GLU A 2 -25.14 -15.27 -21.58
CA GLU A 2 -23.86 -15.98 -21.43
C GLU A 2 -23.60 -16.18 -19.94
N GLY A 3 -23.38 -17.42 -19.55
CA GLY A 3 -23.15 -17.80 -18.17
C GLY A 3 -21.93 -17.08 -17.59
N ILE A 4 -22.09 -16.61 -16.36
CA ILE A 4 -21.01 -16.09 -15.52
C ILE A 4 -19.91 -17.17 -15.50
N LYS A 5 -18.80 -16.92 -16.21
CA LYS A 5 -17.61 -17.77 -16.14
C LYS A 5 -17.24 -17.91 -14.67
N SER A 6 -16.95 -19.14 -14.23
CA SER A 6 -16.54 -19.42 -12.85
C SER A 6 -15.48 -18.40 -12.41
N PRO A 7 -15.55 -17.89 -11.16
CA PRO A 7 -14.49 -17.03 -10.66
C PRO A 7 -13.15 -17.74 -10.88
N LEU A 8 -12.21 -17.05 -11.54
CA LEU A 8 -10.81 -17.47 -11.59
C LEU A 8 -10.43 -17.88 -10.17
N GLN A 9 -10.07 -19.15 -9.97
CA GLN A 9 -9.54 -19.56 -8.67
C GLN A 9 -8.36 -18.62 -8.37
N PRO A 10 -8.34 -17.99 -7.17
CA PRO A 10 -7.22 -17.13 -6.81
C PRO A 10 -5.97 -17.99 -6.95
N PRO A 11 -4.99 -17.56 -7.74
CA PRO A 11 -3.82 -18.40 -7.93
C PRO A 11 -3.14 -18.52 -6.57
N THR A 12 -2.67 -19.73 -6.24
CA THR A 12 -1.85 -19.99 -5.06
C THR A 12 -0.48 -19.35 -5.26
N TYR A 13 -0.43 -18.03 -5.18
CA TYR A 13 0.80 -17.27 -5.23
C TYR A 13 1.47 -17.29 -3.86
N VAL A 14 2.79 -17.18 -3.91
CA VAL A 14 3.73 -17.19 -2.79
C VAL A 14 3.14 -16.50 -1.56
N ASN A 15 2.92 -17.28 -0.49
CA ASN A 15 2.35 -16.78 0.76
C ASN A 15 3.40 -15.93 1.49
N LEU A 16 3.07 -14.67 1.81
CA LEU A 16 3.97 -13.78 2.55
C LEU A 16 4.39 -14.37 3.91
N ILE A 17 3.58 -15.23 4.54
CA ILE A 17 3.97 -16.03 5.72
C ILE A 17 5.19 -16.90 5.42
N THR A 18 5.13 -17.61 4.29
CA THR A 18 6.20 -18.51 3.84
C THR A 18 7.44 -17.72 3.43
N VAL A 19 7.28 -16.56 2.79
CA VAL A 19 8.41 -15.67 2.44
C VAL A 19 9.09 -15.14 3.68
N LEU A 20 8.31 -14.66 4.65
CA LEU A 20 8.83 -14.21 5.94
C LEU A 20 9.34 -15.40 6.79
N SER A 21 9.06 -16.65 6.41
CA SER A 21 9.38 -17.85 7.20
C SER A 21 8.81 -17.79 8.63
N ILE A 22 7.69 -17.09 8.84
CA ILE A 22 7.05 -16.94 10.15
C ILE A 22 6.54 -18.30 10.67
N ASP A 23 6.04 -19.14 9.77
CA ASP A 23 5.60 -20.51 10.06
C ASP A 23 6.73 -21.38 10.64
N LYS A 24 7.97 -21.18 10.17
CA LYS A 24 9.15 -21.85 10.70
C LYS A 24 9.58 -21.31 12.07
N LEU A 25 9.28 -20.04 12.37
CA LEU A 25 9.67 -19.39 13.62
C LEU A 25 8.68 -19.67 14.76
N ASP A 26 7.38 -19.63 14.47
CA ASP A 26 6.32 -19.64 15.49
C ASP A 26 5.26 -20.73 15.28
N GLY A 27 5.46 -21.61 14.29
CA GLY A 27 4.62 -22.78 14.05
C GLY A 27 3.60 -22.60 12.92
N LYS A 28 2.98 -23.72 12.51
CA LYS A 28 2.10 -23.79 11.33
C LYS A 28 0.78 -23.01 11.47
N ASP A 29 0.39 -22.68 12.69
CA ASP A 29 -0.84 -21.93 12.98
C ASP A 29 -0.64 -20.41 12.96
N ALA A 30 0.60 -19.94 12.74
CA ALA A 30 0.92 -18.52 12.69
C ALA A 30 0.18 -17.81 11.54
N ARG A 31 -0.40 -16.63 11.83
CA ARG A 31 -1.12 -15.81 10.85
C ARG A 31 -0.51 -14.43 10.79
N LEU A 32 -0.39 -13.83 9.60
CA LEU A 32 0.18 -12.47 9.45
C LEU A 32 -0.51 -11.44 10.34
N ALA A 33 -1.83 -11.56 10.51
CA ALA A 33 -2.63 -10.66 11.35
C ALA A 33 -2.15 -10.59 12.80
N ASP A 34 -1.43 -11.60 13.31
CA ASP A 34 -0.94 -11.63 14.69
C ASP A 34 0.38 -10.86 14.87
N TYR A 35 1.02 -10.40 13.79
CA TYR A 35 2.35 -9.78 13.80
C TYR A 35 2.34 -8.30 13.45
N PHE A 36 1.31 -7.83 12.75
CA PHE A 36 1.24 -6.45 12.28
C PHE A 36 0.13 -5.69 13.01
N ASP A 37 0.48 -4.53 13.57
CA ASP A 37 -0.50 -3.63 14.18
C ASP A 37 -1.43 -3.00 13.14
N VAL A 38 -0.90 -2.72 11.97
CA VAL A 38 -1.63 -2.12 10.85
C VAL A 38 -1.12 -2.71 9.55
N ILE A 39 -2.06 -3.11 8.69
CA ILE A 39 -1.81 -3.44 7.29
C ILE A 39 -2.57 -2.43 6.44
N ALA A 40 -1.88 -1.75 5.54
CA ALA A 40 -2.47 -0.78 4.63
C ALA A 40 -2.01 -1.05 3.19
N GLY A 41 -2.95 -0.99 2.25
CA GLY A 41 -2.71 -0.98 0.82
C GLY A 41 -3.24 0.30 0.18
N THR A 42 -2.82 0.64 -1.04
CA THR A 42 -3.49 1.67 -1.86
C THR A 42 -5.00 1.39 -1.97
N SER A 43 -5.35 0.10 -1.88
CA SER A 43 -6.68 -0.48 -1.74
C SER A 43 -7.33 -0.21 -0.35
N THR A 44 -7.27 -1.12 0.63
CA THR A 44 -7.87 -0.96 1.98
C THR A 44 -7.41 0.29 2.74
N GLY A 45 -6.16 0.69 2.56
CA GLY A 45 -5.60 1.94 3.10
C GLY A 45 -6.00 3.18 2.29
N GLY A 46 -6.39 3.03 1.01
CA GLY A 46 -7.10 4.03 0.23
C GLY A 46 -8.52 4.28 0.71
N LEU A 47 -9.18 3.30 1.34
CA LEU A 47 -10.45 3.52 2.02
C LEU A 47 -10.27 4.28 3.34
N VAL A 48 -9.28 3.90 4.15
CA VAL A 48 -8.87 4.71 5.32
C VAL A 48 -8.48 6.11 4.85
N THR A 49 -7.72 6.24 3.75
CA THR A 49 -7.38 7.53 3.14
C THR A 49 -8.63 8.27 2.67
N ALA A 50 -9.53 7.68 1.91
CA ALA A 50 -10.77 8.30 1.44
C ALA A 50 -11.68 8.71 2.60
N MET A 51 -11.73 7.96 3.70
CA MET A 51 -12.42 8.35 4.93
C MET A 51 -11.70 9.49 5.68
N LEU A 52 -10.37 9.54 5.59
CA LEU A 52 -9.51 10.59 6.13
C LEU A 52 -9.32 11.80 5.19
N THR A 53 -9.72 11.74 3.92
CA THR A 53 -9.48 12.81 2.92
C THR A 53 -10.77 13.25 2.23
N ALA A 54 -11.88 12.54 2.39
CA ALA A 54 -13.21 13.02 2.03
C ALA A 54 -13.41 14.39 2.70
N PRO A 55 -13.70 15.45 1.93
CA PRO A 55 -13.89 16.77 2.48
C PRO A 55 -15.24 16.84 3.20
N ASN A 56 -15.24 17.36 4.43
CA ASN A 56 -16.46 17.88 5.05
C ASN A 56 -16.89 19.20 4.40
N GLU A 57 -17.99 19.79 4.86
CA GLU A 57 -18.52 21.08 4.37
C GLU A 57 -17.50 22.25 4.47
N LYS A 58 -16.36 22.04 5.13
CA LYS A 58 -15.25 22.99 5.28
C LYS A 58 -13.96 22.56 4.55
N ASN A 59 -14.03 21.62 3.61
CA ASN A 59 -12.88 21.09 2.86
C ASN A 59 -11.75 20.50 3.73
N ARG A 60 -12.10 19.83 4.83
CA ARG A 60 -11.16 19.10 5.70
C ARG A 60 -11.48 17.61 5.73
N PRO A 61 -10.50 16.74 6.05
CA PRO A 61 -10.72 15.35 6.47
C PRO A 61 -12.01 15.18 7.30
N LEU A 62 -12.97 14.42 6.76
CA LEU A 62 -14.29 14.22 7.38
C LEU A 62 -14.21 13.45 8.71
N PHE A 63 -13.24 12.53 8.86
CA PHE A 63 -13.03 11.73 10.06
C PHE A 63 -11.54 11.50 10.37
N ALA A 64 -11.24 11.00 11.58
CA ALA A 64 -9.98 10.34 11.92
C ALA A 64 -10.24 8.84 12.09
N ALA A 65 -9.29 7.91 11.84
CA ALA A 65 -9.70 6.53 11.55
C ALA A 65 -10.27 5.75 12.75
N LYS A 66 -9.97 6.11 14.01
CA LYS A 66 -10.75 5.60 15.16
C LYS A 66 -12.26 5.89 15.04
N ASP A 67 -12.62 7.03 14.46
CA ASP A 67 -14.00 7.46 14.31
C ASP A 67 -14.65 6.73 13.12
N ALA A 68 -13.84 6.22 12.18
CA ALA A 68 -14.29 5.30 11.13
C ALA A 68 -14.61 3.90 11.67
N ALA A 69 -13.76 3.35 12.55
CA ALA A 69 -13.98 2.03 13.15
C ALA A 69 -15.17 1.96 14.12
N ASN A 70 -15.59 3.10 14.70
CA ASN A 70 -16.62 3.14 15.75
C ASN A 70 -17.96 3.76 15.29
N HIS A 71 -18.10 4.14 14.02
CA HIS A 71 -19.31 4.77 13.51
C HIS A 71 -20.06 3.78 12.61
N PRO A 72 -21.26 3.30 12.97
CA PRO A 72 -21.96 2.27 12.19
C PRO A 72 -22.28 2.73 10.75
N SER A 73 -22.46 4.04 10.53
CA SER A 73 -22.53 4.66 9.19
C SER A 73 -21.27 4.51 8.33
N LEU A 74 -20.17 3.98 8.86
CA LEU A 74 -18.91 3.76 8.15
C LEU A 74 -18.56 2.28 8.06
N ASP A 75 -19.39 1.41 8.66
CA ASP A 75 -19.32 -0.05 8.54
C ASP A 75 -19.89 -0.48 7.19
N ALA A 76 -19.04 -0.37 6.16
CA ALA A 76 -19.37 -0.73 4.79
C ALA A 76 -19.00 -2.18 4.51
N LEU A 77 -19.69 -2.81 3.55
CA LEU A 77 -19.30 -4.13 3.05
C LEU A 77 -17.87 -4.08 2.52
N LEU A 78 -17.05 -5.04 2.96
CA LEU A 78 -15.66 -5.17 2.48
C LEU A 78 -15.58 -5.29 0.95
N SER A 79 -16.57 -5.91 0.31
CA SER A 79 -16.65 -5.96 -1.16
C SER A 79 -16.85 -4.58 -1.79
N ALA A 80 -17.68 -3.72 -1.21
CA ALA A 80 -17.89 -2.35 -1.70
C ALA A 80 -16.63 -1.49 -1.54
N ILE A 81 -15.92 -1.70 -0.43
CA ILE A 81 -14.60 -1.12 -0.17
C ILE A 81 -13.61 -1.52 -1.27
N CYS A 82 -13.50 -2.82 -1.54
CA CYS A 82 -12.60 -3.37 -2.57
C CYS A 82 -12.96 -2.88 -3.99
N LEU A 83 -14.25 -2.73 -4.31
CA LEU A 83 -14.68 -2.22 -5.62
C LEU A 83 -14.36 -0.73 -5.78
N GLY A 84 -14.62 0.10 -4.76
CA GLY A 84 -14.34 1.52 -4.84
C GLY A 84 -12.86 1.83 -4.94
N THR A 85 -12.03 1.13 -4.18
CA THR A 85 -10.60 1.43 -4.10
C THR A 85 -9.79 0.92 -5.30
N SER A 86 -10.34 0.00 -6.09
CA SER A 86 -9.75 -0.46 -7.35
C SER A 86 -10.35 0.23 -8.57
N ALA A 87 -11.30 1.17 -8.39
CA ALA A 87 -12.01 1.82 -9.49
C ALA A 87 -11.15 2.90 -10.19
N ALA A 88 -10.08 2.47 -10.86
CA ALA A 88 -9.10 3.36 -11.49
C ALA A 88 -9.75 4.17 -12.61
N PRO A 89 -9.65 5.52 -12.59
CA PRO A 89 -10.10 6.35 -13.69
C PRO A 89 -9.53 5.83 -15.02
N THR A 90 -10.33 5.91 -16.08
CA THR A 90 -10.07 5.35 -17.42
C THR A 90 -10.07 3.82 -17.55
N TYR A 91 -10.01 3.05 -16.45
CA TYR A 91 -10.06 1.59 -16.48
C TYR A 91 -11.41 1.04 -16.00
N LEU A 92 -11.92 1.58 -14.89
CA LEU A 92 -13.11 1.07 -14.21
C LEU A 92 -14.08 2.21 -13.85
N PRO A 93 -15.39 1.94 -13.80
CA PRO A 93 -16.38 2.93 -13.38
C PRO A 93 -16.24 3.24 -11.89
N ALA A 94 -16.52 4.49 -11.51
CA ALA A 94 -16.64 4.88 -10.10
C ALA A 94 -17.66 3.99 -9.38
N HIS A 95 -17.38 3.68 -8.11
CA HIS A 95 -18.23 2.81 -7.31
C HIS A 95 -19.11 3.61 -6.36
N TYR A 96 -20.41 3.30 -6.38
CA TYR A 96 -21.41 3.89 -5.49
C TYR A 96 -21.94 2.85 -4.51
N PHE A 97 -22.05 3.22 -3.24
CA PHE A 97 -22.80 2.45 -2.26
C PHE A 97 -23.31 3.34 -1.12
N GLU A 98 -24.18 2.79 -0.30
CA GLU A 98 -24.74 3.47 0.87
C GLU A 98 -24.55 2.64 2.13
N THR A 99 -24.47 3.32 3.27
CA THR A 99 -24.56 2.73 4.60
C THR A 99 -25.63 3.46 5.40
N GLN A 100 -26.05 2.86 6.51
CA GLN A 100 -27.01 3.47 7.42
C GLN A 100 -26.48 3.44 8.84
N ASP A 101 -26.68 4.53 9.58
CA ASP A 101 -26.40 4.55 11.01
C ASP A 101 -27.58 3.98 11.83
N PRO A 102 -27.43 3.79 13.16
CA PRO A 102 -28.49 3.20 13.98
C PRO A 102 -29.75 4.08 14.08
N THR A 103 -29.65 5.35 13.69
CA THR A 103 -30.79 6.29 13.63
C THR A 103 -31.53 6.23 12.30
N GLY A 104 -31.07 5.40 11.36
CA GLY A 104 -31.61 5.25 10.00
C GLY A 104 -31.10 6.31 9.04
N LYS A 105 -30.11 7.13 9.42
CA LYS A 105 -29.55 8.15 8.53
C LYS A 105 -28.68 7.47 7.48
N VAL A 106 -29.07 7.65 6.22
CA VAL A 106 -28.34 7.15 5.06
C VAL A 106 -27.11 8.01 4.79
N ARG A 107 -25.98 7.34 4.55
CA ARG A 107 -24.75 7.95 4.04
C ARG A 107 -24.45 7.37 2.67
N LYS A 108 -24.08 8.24 1.73
CA LYS A 108 -23.74 7.90 0.35
C LYS A 108 -22.24 7.98 0.14
N PHE A 109 -21.68 7.01 -0.57
CA PHE A 109 -20.27 6.96 -0.96
C PHE A 109 -20.15 6.95 -2.48
N ASN A 110 -19.27 7.80 -3.00
CA ASN A 110 -18.93 7.86 -4.42
C ASN A 110 -17.40 7.75 -4.50
N LEU A 111 -16.90 6.55 -4.78
CA LEU A 111 -15.48 6.23 -4.66
C LEU A 111 -14.85 5.97 -6.03
N ILE A 112 -13.58 6.36 -6.13
CA ILE A 112 -12.65 5.99 -7.20
C ILE A 112 -11.38 5.44 -6.55
N ASP A 113 -10.46 4.96 -7.38
CA ASP A 113 -9.22 4.32 -6.93
C ASP A 113 -8.40 5.15 -5.92
N GLY A 114 -7.94 4.46 -4.87
CA GLY A 114 -7.17 5.07 -3.78
C GLY A 114 -5.79 5.54 -4.20
N GLY A 115 -5.21 5.01 -5.29
CA GLY A 115 -3.96 5.43 -5.89
C GLY A 115 -3.96 6.89 -6.34
N VAL A 116 -5.13 7.47 -6.64
CA VAL A 116 -5.26 8.91 -6.92
C VAL A 116 -4.90 9.77 -5.70
N ALA A 117 -5.14 9.27 -4.49
CA ALA A 117 -4.89 10.00 -3.25
C ALA A 117 -3.62 9.54 -2.51
N ALA A 118 -3.35 8.24 -2.48
CA ALA A 118 -2.24 7.64 -1.75
C ALA A 118 -1.76 6.35 -2.43
N ASN A 119 -0.97 6.50 -3.50
CA ASN A 119 -0.38 5.36 -4.22
C ASN A 119 0.74 4.64 -3.44
N ASN A 120 1.21 5.25 -2.35
CA ASN A 120 1.99 4.58 -1.31
C ASN A 120 1.37 4.92 0.06
N PRO A 121 0.58 4.00 0.65
CA PRO A 121 -0.19 4.27 1.86
C PRO A 121 0.67 4.21 3.14
N THR A 122 1.99 4.00 3.04
CA THR A 122 2.84 3.79 4.23
C THR A 122 2.77 4.96 5.20
N LEU A 123 2.78 6.20 4.72
CA LEU A 123 2.62 7.38 5.59
C LEU A 123 1.21 7.49 6.20
N ILE A 124 0.18 7.00 5.50
CA ILE A 124 -1.19 6.95 6.04
C ILE A 124 -1.25 5.95 7.20
N ALA A 125 -0.64 4.77 7.04
CA ALA A 125 -0.57 3.76 8.08
C ALA A 125 0.16 4.26 9.33
N ILE A 126 1.35 4.85 9.15
CA ILE A 126 2.12 5.46 10.26
C ILE A 126 1.32 6.58 10.92
N GLY A 127 0.68 7.43 10.12
CA GLY A 127 -0.16 8.51 10.62
C GLY A 127 -1.34 8.02 11.44
N GLU A 128 -1.95 6.89 11.07
CA GLU A 128 -3.06 6.32 11.83
C GLU A 128 -2.62 5.73 13.17
N VAL A 129 -1.54 4.95 13.19
CA VAL A 129 -0.94 4.47 14.45
C VAL A 129 -0.55 5.65 15.34
N THR A 130 0.05 6.70 14.77
CA THR A 130 0.42 7.91 15.49
C THR A 130 -0.80 8.61 16.09
N LYS A 131 -1.92 8.66 15.38
CA LYS A 131 -3.18 9.20 15.94
C LYS A 131 -3.65 8.36 17.12
N GLN A 132 -3.61 7.03 17.04
CA GLN A 132 -4.00 6.16 18.15
C GLN A 132 -3.13 6.40 19.39
N ILE A 133 -1.83 6.58 19.20
CA ILE A 133 -0.88 6.96 20.27
C ILE A 133 -1.26 8.31 20.90
N ILE A 134 -1.46 9.35 20.08
CA ILE A 134 -1.84 10.70 20.56
C ILE A 134 -3.16 10.67 21.35
N ARG A 135 -4.06 9.77 20.96
CA ARG A 135 -5.37 9.58 21.60
C ARG A 135 -5.31 8.73 22.86
N GLY A 136 -4.14 8.24 23.25
CA GLY A 136 -3.93 7.44 24.46
C GLY A 136 -4.58 6.07 24.37
N SER A 137 -4.61 5.46 23.18
CA SER A 137 -5.09 4.08 23.04
C SER A 137 -4.28 3.15 23.96
N PRO A 138 -4.92 2.25 24.73
CA PRO A 138 -4.21 1.32 25.61
C PRO A 138 -3.34 0.33 24.84
N ASP A 139 -3.60 0.14 23.54
CA ASP A 139 -2.87 -0.78 22.67
C ASP A 139 -1.56 -0.20 22.14
N PHE A 140 -1.35 1.13 22.28
CA PHE A 140 -0.19 1.82 21.74
C PHE A 140 0.51 2.71 22.76
N PHE A 141 1.83 2.57 22.86
CA PHE A 141 2.65 3.38 23.74
C PHE A 141 3.14 4.66 23.05
N PRO A 142 3.36 5.78 23.78
CA PRO A 142 4.03 6.96 23.25
C PRO A 142 5.39 6.60 22.61
N MET A 143 5.50 6.79 21.30
CA MET A 143 6.68 6.43 20.53
C MET A 143 6.91 7.37 19.36
N GLY A 144 8.18 7.64 19.05
CA GLY A 144 8.59 8.34 17.84
C GLY A 144 8.77 7.40 16.65
N TYR A 145 8.97 7.97 15.45
CA TYR A 145 9.09 7.24 14.18
C TYR A 145 10.16 6.14 14.21
N GLY A 146 11.26 6.32 14.95
CA GLY A 146 12.36 5.35 15.04
C GLY A 146 12.02 4.03 15.72
N ARG A 147 10.83 3.89 16.32
CA ARG A 147 10.35 2.61 16.88
C ARG A 147 9.39 1.86 15.98
N PHE A 148 8.92 2.47 14.88
CA PHE A 148 8.08 1.77 13.92
C PHE A 148 8.90 0.72 13.19
N LEU A 149 8.29 -0.45 12.96
CA LEU A 149 8.81 -1.46 12.05
C LEU A 149 7.90 -1.50 10.82
N VAL A 150 8.45 -1.19 9.66
CA VAL A 150 7.66 -0.91 8.45
C VAL A 150 8.16 -1.73 7.28
N ILE A 151 7.27 -2.56 6.73
CA ILE A 151 7.45 -3.24 5.44
C ILE A 151 6.51 -2.55 4.45
N SER A 152 7.08 -1.95 3.40
CA SER A 152 6.35 -1.32 2.31
C SER A 152 6.61 -2.10 1.03
N LEU A 153 5.55 -2.65 0.44
CA LEU A 153 5.62 -3.46 -0.79
C LEU A 153 5.02 -2.66 -1.94
N GLY A 154 5.79 -2.46 -2.99
CA GLY A 154 5.32 -1.89 -4.25
C GLY A 154 4.95 -2.97 -5.26
N THR A 155 4.12 -2.61 -6.24
CA THR A 155 3.68 -3.47 -7.33
C THR A 155 4.60 -3.40 -8.55
N GLY A 156 5.75 -2.75 -8.40
CA GLY A 156 6.64 -2.37 -9.48
C GLY A 156 6.18 -1.13 -10.24
N SER A 157 7.08 -0.59 -11.03
CA SER A 157 6.88 0.54 -11.92
C SER A 157 7.54 0.24 -13.27
N SER A 158 7.01 0.83 -14.35
CA SER A 158 7.68 0.72 -15.64
C SER A 158 9.08 1.29 -15.52
N LYS A 159 10.04 0.65 -16.20
CA LYS A 159 11.38 1.21 -16.38
C LYS A 159 11.26 2.69 -16.78
N PRO A 160 11.97 3.61 -16.10
CA PRO A 160 11.97 5.03 -16.45
C PRO A 160 12.67 5.22 -17.79
N GLU A 161 11.96 4.91 -18.85
CA GLU A 161 12.22 5.48 -20.16
C GLU A 161 11.82 6.95 -20.08
N LYS A 162 12.53 7.84 -20.78
CA LYS A 162 12.09 9.23 -20.94
C LYS A 162 10.79 9.21 -21.75
N LYS A 163 9.67 8.92 -21.08
CA LYS A 163 8.39 8.69 -21.74
C LYS A 163 7.92 9.94 -22.49
N TYR A 164 8.23 11.13 -21.95
CA TYR A 164 7.81 12.40 -22.53
C TYR A 164 8.91 13.44 -22.41
N GLU A 165 9.12 14.22 -23.48
CA GLU A 165 9.94 15.42 -23.45
C GLU A 165 9.07 16.68 -23.27
N ALA A 166 9.65 17.74 -22.68
CA ALA A 166 8.89 18.94 -22.33
C ALA A 166 8.34 19.68 -23.56
N ASP A 167 9.05 19.65 -24.68
CA ASP A 167 8.66 20.26 -25.95
C ASP A 167 7.53 19.47 -26.66
N GLU A 168 7.46 18.17 -26.44
CA GLU A 168 6.34 17.32 -26.85
C GLU A 168 5.11 17.61 -25.99
N ALA A 169 5.26 17.57 -24.66
CA ALA A 169 4.18 17.81 -23.71
C ALA A 169 3.62 19.24 -23.78
N ALA A 170 4.44 20.22 -24.18
CA ALA A 170 3.99 21.61 -24.41
C ALA A 170 2.93 21.73 -25.51
N LYS A 171 2.84 20.76 -26.41
CA LYS A 171 1.83 20.72 -27.49
C LYS A 171 0.57 19.97 -27.06
N TRP A 172 0.57 19.33 -25.89
CA TRP A 172 -0.58 18.58 -25.41
C TRP A 172 -1.71 19.50 -24.95
N GLY A 173 -2.88 19.34 -25.56
CA GLY A 173 -4.14 19.81 -24.99
C GLY A 173 -4.67 18.85 -23.91
N VAL A 174 -5.90 19.09 -23.44
CA VAL A 174 -6.57 18.24 -22.43
C VAL A 174 -6.56 16.76 -22.80
N LEU A 175 -6.78 16.44 -24.08
CA LEU A 175 -6.78 15.05 -24.56
C LEU A 175 -5.40 14.40 -24.46
N GLY A 176 -4.31 15.11 -24.80
CA GLY A 176 -2.95 14.54 -24.70
C GLY A 176 -2.56 14.27 -23.25
N TRP A 177 -2.94 15.15 -22.32
CA TRP A 177 -2.72 14.92 -20.89
C TRP A 177 -3.52 13.74 -20.32
N LEU A 178 -4.71 13.47 -20.86
CA LEU A 178 -5.57 12.36 -20.43
C LEU A 178 -5.34 11.06 -21.20
N SER A 179 -4.80 11.13 -22.41
CA SER A 179 -4.56 9.99 -23.29
C SER A 179 -3.45 10.32 -24.28
N ASN A 180 -2.28 9.72 -24.10
CA ASN A 180 -1.16 9.80 -25.05
C ASN A 180 -0.49 8.43 -25.17
N ASP A 181 -0.33 7.94 -26.41
CA ASP A 181 0.35 6.67 -26.73
C ASP A 181 -0.10 5.47 -25.87
N GLY A 182 -1.42 5.31 -25.71
CA GLY A 182 -2.00 4.20 -24.94
C GLY A 182 -1.80 4.31 -23.43
N SER A 183 -1.37 5.47 -22.94
CA SER A 183 -1.19 5.76 -21.51
C SER A 183 -2.01 6.98 -21.07
N THR A 184 -2.05 7.24 -19.76
CA THR A 184 -2.72 8.38 -19.15
C THR A 184 -1.70 9.26 -18.40
N PRO A 185 -0.96 10.15 -19.11
CA PRO A 185 0.20 10.84 -18.56
C PRO A 185 -0.06 11.56 -17.24
N LEU A 186 -1.17 12.30 -17.14
CA LEU A 186 -1.52 13.05 -15.94
C LEU A 186 -1.73 12.13 -14.73
N VAL A 187 -2.49 11.04 -14.91
CA VAL A 187 -2.77 10.06 -13.85
C VAL A 187 -1.47 9.40 -13.42
N ASN A 188 -0.67 8.92 -14.38
CA ASN A 188 0.61 8.25 -14.11
C ASN A 188 1.58 9.15 -13.34
N VAL A 189 1.71 10.43 -13.71
CA VAL A 189 2.61 11.36 -13.01
C VAL A 189 2.18 11.56 -11.57
N PHE A 190 0.89 11.81 -11.31
CA PHE A 190 0.41 12.02 -9.94
C PHE A 190 0.51 10.76 -9.08
N THR A 191 0.16 9.59 -9.63
CA THR A 191 0.23 8.34 -8.86
C THR A 191 1.68 7.91 -8.61
N GLN A 192 2.59 8.01 -9.58
CA GLN A 192 4.01 7.68 -9.38
C GLN A 192 4.69 8.66 -8.42
N ALA A 193 4.53 9.97 -8.63
CA ALA A 193 5.12 10.97 -7.74
C ALA A 193 4.63 10.84 -6.29
N SER A 194 3.35 10.48 -6.09
CA SER A 194 2.82 10.18 -4.76
C SER A 194 3.57 9.03 -4.08
N ALA A 195 3.91 7.98 -4.83
CA ALA A 195 4.63 6.84 -4.27
C ALA A 195 6.10 7.16 -3.93
N ASP A 196 6.79 7.84 -4.85
CA ASP A 196 8.21 8.19 -4.73
C ASP A 196 8.46 9.18 -3.59
N MET A 197 7.59 10.19 -3.45
CA MET A 197 7.72 11.20 -2.39
C MET A 197 7.56 10.58 -0.99
N VAL A 198 6.67 9.59 -0.84
CA VAL A 198 6.49 8.87 0.42
C VAL A 198 7.75 8.07 0.75
N ASP A 199 8.32 7.35 -0.23
CA ASP A 199 9.52 6.53 -0.01
C ASP A 199 10.75 7.39 0.30
N PHE A 200 10.93 8.50 -0.43
CA PHE A 200 11.99 9.47 -0.16
C PHE A 200 11.86 10.05 1.25
N HIS A 201 10.66 10.50 1.63
CA HIS A 201 10.42 11.10 2.94
C HIS A 201 10.73 10.12 4.08
N LEU A 202 10.24 8.88 3.98
CA LEU A 202 10.48 7.86 4.99
C LEU A 202 11.96 7.46 5.06
N SER A 203 12.64 7.34 3.92
CA SER A 203 14.08 7.09 3.87
C SER A 203 14.87 8.16 4.63
N VAL A 204 14.52 9.44 4.45
CA VAL A 204 15.15 10.56 5.17
C VAL A 204 14.85 10.50 6.67
N VAL A 205 13.58 10.30 7.05
CA VAL A 205 13.18 10.30 8.48
C VAL A 205 13.80 9.14 9.24
N PHE A 206 13.75 7.92 8.71
CA PHE A 206 14.33 6.75 9.37
C PHE A 206 15.86 6.85 9.47
N LYS A 207 16.51 7.47 8.46
CA LYS A 207 17.95 7.78 8.51
C LYS A 207 18.31 8.83 9.55
N ALA A 208 17.55 9.92 9.63
CA ALA A 208 17.74 10.95 10.64
C ALA A 208 17.62 10.39 12.08
N LEU A 209 16.79 9.36 12.27
CA LEU A 209 16.57 8.68 13.54
C LEU A 209 17.48 7.46 13.77
N LYS A 210 18.48 7.21 12.91
CA LYS A 210 19.41 6.06 12.98
C LYS A 210 18.65 4.72 13.11
N SER A 211 17.58 4.60 12.35
CA SER A 211 16.63 3.50 12.37
C SER A 211 16.40 2.94 10.97
N GLU A 212 17.36 3.13 10.06
CA GLU A 212 17.24 2.72 8.66
C GLU A 212 16.83 1.26 8.52
N ASP A 213 17.37 0.38 9.36
CA ASP A 213 17.10 -1.06 9.38
C ASP A 213 15.64 -1.43 9.68
N ARG A 214 14.82 -0.49 10.12
CA ARG A 214 13.40 -0.67 10.46
C ARG A 214 12.42 -0.25 9.37
N TYR A 215 12.90 0.36 8.29
CA TYR A 215 12.11 0.64 7.08
C TYR A 215 12.63 -0.19 5.91
N LEU A 216 11.79 -1.11 5.42
CA LEU A 216 12.06 -1.95 4.26
C LEU A 216 11.06 -1.64 3.16
N ARG A 217 11.54 -1.10 2.04
CA ARG A 217 10.79 -0.94 0.80
C ARG A 217 11.24 -2.01 -0.20
N ILE A 218 10.30 -2.77 -0.74
CA ILE A 218 10.55 -3.71 -1.84
C ILE A 218 9.78 -3.23 -3.05
N GLN A 219 10.48 -2.91 -4.12
CA GLN A 219 9.93 -2.32 -5.33
C GLN A 219 10.77 -2.74 -6.54
N ASP A 220 10.13 -2.93 -7.70
CA ASP A 220 10.80 -3.16 -8.97
C ASP A 220 10.57 -1.99 -9.94
N ASP A 221 11.60 -1.24 -10.28
CA ASP A 221 11.49 -0.10 -11.22
C ASP A 221 12.02 -0.44 -12.61
N THR A 222 11.96 -1.72 -13.00
CA THR A 222 12.54 -2.24 -14.24
C THR A 222 11.52 -2.99 -15.11
N LEU A 223 10.23 -2.94 -14.78
CA LEU A 223 9.20 -3.63 -15.53
C LEU A 223 9.07 -3.06 -16.94
N THR A 224 8.86 -3.93 -17.93
CA THR A 224 8.71 -3.54 -19.34
C THR A 224 7.63 -4.38 -20.03
N GLY A 225 7.06 -3.89 -21.12
CA GLY A 225 6.04 -4.63 -21.87
C GLY A 225 4.82 -4.99 -21.03
N ALA A 226 4.30 -6.22 -21.23
CA ALA A 226 3.05 -6.67 -20.61
C ALA A 226 3.10 -6.68 -19.07
N VAL A 227 4.24 -7.01 -18.48
CA VAL A 227 4.38 -7.06 -17.01
C VAL A 227 4.33 -5.68 -16.37
N SER A 228 4.52 -4.61 -17.15
CA SER A 228 4.37 -3.23 -16.67
C SER A 228 2.96 -2.67 -16.83
N SER A 229 2.05 -3.42 -17.46
CA SER A 229 0.65 -3.02 -17.63
C SER A 229 -0.20 -3.39 -16.43
N VAL A 230 -1.17 -2.53 -16.11
CA VAL A 230 -2.08 -2.73 -14.96
C VAL A 230 -3.33 -3.54 -15.30
N ASP A 231 -3.59 -3.80 -16.59
CA ASP A 231 -4.84 -4.37 -17.10
C ASP A 231 -4.65 -5.68 -17.92
N ILE A 232 -3.43 -6.18 -18.05
CA ILE A 232 -3.15 -7.43 -18.79
C ILE A 232 -3.18 -8.63 -17.83
N ALA A 233 -4.35 -9.26 -17.73
CA ALA A 233 -4.58 -10.42 -16.86
C ALA A 233 -4.50 -11.78 -17.59
N THR A 234 -3.63 -11.91 -18.59
CA THR A 234 -3.39 -13.22 -19.25
C THR A 234 -2.66 -14.16 -18.30
N LYS A 235 -2.83 -15.48 -18.46
CA LYS A 235 -2.18 -16.47 -17.59
C LYS A 235 -0.66 -16.35 -17.64
N GLU A 236 -0.15 -16.08 -18.83
CA GLU A 236 1.27 -15.89 -19.13
C GLU A 236 1.79 -14.66 -18.37
N ASN A 237 1.13 -13.50 -18.49
CA ASN A 237 1.56 -12.28 -17.81
C ASN A 237 1.48 -12.40 -16.29
N LEU A 238 0.44 -13.05 -15.77
CA LEU A 238 0.30 -13.32 -14.34
C LEU A 238 1.43 -14.23 -13.82
N GLN A 239 1.84 -15.23 -14.60
CA GLN A 239 2.99 -16.07 -14.23
C GLN A 239 4.32 -15.30 -14.32
N ASP A 240 4.47 -14.42 -15.30
CA ASP A 240 5.65 -13.55 -15.40
C ASP A 240 5.75 -12.60 -14.22
N LEU A 241 4.62 -12.05 -13.72
CA LEU A 241 4.59 -11.26 -12.49
C LEU A 241 5.00 -12.07 -11.25
N VAL A 242 4.67 -13.36 -11.17
CA VAL A 242 5.20 -14.23 -10.10
C VAL A 242 6.71 -14.36 -10.21
N ASN A 243 7.23 -14.62 -11.41
CA ASN A 243 8.65 -14.76 -11.66
C ASN A 243 9.42 -13.47 -11.30
N VAL A 244 8.82 -12.30 -11.58
CA VAL A 244 9.32 -10.99 -11.13
C VAL A 244 9.37 -10.93 -9.60
N GLY A 245 8.29 -11.29 -8.91
CA GLY A 245 8.23 -11.31 -7.44
C GLY A 245 9.25 -12.25 -6.81
N GLU A 246 9.43 -13.46 -7.34
CA GLU A 246 10.46 -14.40 -6.89
C GLU A 246 11.88 -13.87 -7.18
N GLY A 247 12.07 -13.21 -8.32
CA GLY A 247 13.32 -12.54 -8.69
C GLY A 247 13.68 -11.40 -7.74
N LEU A 248 12.68 -10.62 -7.28
CA LEU A 248 12.87 -9.52 -6.32
C LEU A 248 13.48 -10.00 -5.01
N LEU A 249 13.13 -11.20 -4.53
CA LEU A 249 13.68 -11.76 -3.28
C LEU A 249 15.22 -11.84 -3.31
N ARG A 250 15.79 -12.12 -4.49
CA ARG A 250 17.24 -12.26 -4.70
C ARG A 250 17.93 -10.93 -4.99
N LYS A 251 17.18 -9.88 -5.33
CA LYS A 251 17.76 -8.55 -5.54
C LYS A 251 18.21 -7.96 -4.20
N PRO A 252 19.30 -7.17 -4.18
CA PRO A 252 19.67 -6.39 -3.01
C PRO A 252 18.51 -5.50 -2.55
N VAL A 253 18.42 -5.28 -1.24
CA VAL A 253 17.58 -4.21 -0.67
C VAL A 253 17.97 -2.90 -1.34
N SER A 254 16.98 -2.07 -1.63
CA SER A 254 17.18 -0.81 -2.33
C SER A 254 16.67 0.34 -1.45
N ARG A 255 17.32 1.51 -1.54
CA ARG A 255 16.95 2.71 -0.79
C ARG A 255 17.18 3.94 -1.65
N VAL A 256 16.39 4.98 -1.40
CA VAL A 256 16.61 6.26 -2.07
C VAL A 256 17.87 6.93 -1.51
N ASN A 257 18.82 7.22 -2.41
CA ASN A 257 19.98 8.03 -2.14
C ASN A 257 19.54 9.51 -2.06
N MET A 258 19.81 10.15 -0.92
CA MET A 258 19.34 11.51 -0.63
C MET A 258 20.04 12.59 -1.46
N GLU A 259 21.24 12.32 -1.97
CA GLU A 259 22.02 13.28 -2.76
C GLU A 259 21.64 13.20 -4.24
N THR A 260 21.45 11.98 -4.75
CA THR A 260 21.18 11.75 -6.17
C THR A 260 19.70 11.57 -6.49
N GLY A 261 18.86 11.32 -5.48
CA GLY A 261 17.45 10.96 -5.64
C GLY A 261 17.23 9.58 -6.25
N LYS A 262 18.29 8.80 -6.50
CA LYS A 262 18.21 7.50 -7.16
C LYS A 262 18.03 6.37 -6.15
N VAL A 263 17.33 5.32 -6.56
CA VAL A 263 17.22 4.09 -5.77
C VAL A 263 18.48 3.25 -5.98
N GLU A 264 19.23 3.01 -4.91
CA GLU A 264 20.52 2.31 -4.93
C GLU A 264 20.61 1.31 -3.76
N PRO A 265 21.34 0.20 -3.92
CA PRO A 265 21.52 -0.74 -2.83
C PRO A 265 22.48 -0.17 -1.76
N PRO A 266 22.07 -0.09 -0.48
CA PRO A 266 22.93 0.44 0.57
C PRO A 266 24.03 -0.56 0.99
N GLY A 267 23.96 -1.80 0.51
CA GLY A 267 24.88 -2.89 0.84
C GLY A 267 24.53 -4.16 0.05
N HIS A 268 24.94 -5.33 0.56
CA HIS A 268 24.76 -6.62 -0.11
C HIS A 268 23.57 -7.45 0.41
N GLU A 269 22.87 -6.99 1.45
CA GLU A 269 21.68 -7.67 1.98
C GLU A 269 20.61 -7.77 0.90
N THR A 270 20.10 -8.97 0.65
CA THR A 270 19.01 -9.25 -0.29
C THR A 270 17.65 -8.98 0.36
N ASN A 271 16.61 -8.82 -0.46
CA ASN A 271 15.25 -8.66 0.05
C ASN A 271 14.79 -9.88 0.86
N GLU A 272 15.18 -11.10 0.48
CA GLU A 272 14.92 -12.33 1.25
C GLU A 272 15.56 -12.27 2.65
N GLU A 273 16.85 -11.92 2.74
CA GLU A 273 17.56 -11.80 4.01
C GLU A 273 16.94 -10.72 4.91
N ALA A 274 16.59 -9.57 4.33
CA ALA A 274 15.91 -8.49 5.03
C ALA A 274 14.53 -8.93 5.55
N LEU A 275 13.74 -9.64 4.75
CA LEU A 275 12.44 -10.18 5.16
C LEU A 275 12.58 -11.19 6.30
N ILE A 276 13.58 -12.08 6.25
CA ILE A 276 13.88 -13.01 7.36
C ILE A 276 14.28 -12.24 8.62
N ARG A 277 15.07 -11.17 8.50
CA ARG A 277 15.43 -10.30 9.63
C ARG A 277 14.18 -9.61 10.22
N PHE A 278 13.29 -9.09 9.38
CA PHE A 278 12.02 -8.52 9.82
C PHE A 278 11.12 -9.54 10.50
N ALA A 279 11.03 -10.76 9.97
CA ALA A 279 10.26 -11.84 10.58
C ALA A 279 10.74 -12.18 12.00
N LYS A 280 12.06 -12.19 12.24
CA LYS A 280 12.63 -12.38 13.58
C LYS A 280 12.23 -11.25 14.54
N MET A 281 12.27 -9.99 14.07
CA MET A 281 11.86 -8.84 14.88
C MET A 281 10.36 -8.90 15.21
N LEU A 282 9.52 -9.22 14.24
CA LEU A 282 8.07 -9.39 14.41
C LEU A 282 7.75 -10.52 15.41
N SER A 283 8.39 -11.68 15.26
CA SER A 283 8.23 -12.83 16.18
C SER A 283 8.65 -12.49 17.61
N MET A 284 9.77 -11.79 17.78
CA MET A 284 10.24 -11.34 19.09
C MET A 284 9.25 -10.37 19.75
N GLU A 285 8.77 -9.38 19.00
CA GLU A 285 7.81 -8.39 19.49
C GLU A 285 6.48 -9.06 19.90
N LYS A 286 5.97 -9.98 19.07
CA LYS A 286 4.76 -10.75 19.40
C LYS A 286 4.92 -11.51 20.72
N LYS A 287 6.04 -12.21 20.91
CA LYS A 287 6.34 -12.96 22.16
C LYS A 287 6.38 -12.05 23.39
N ILE A 288 6.93 -10.85 23.25
CA ILE A 288 6.96 -9.84 24.32
C ILE A 288 5.54 -9.40 24.69
N ARG A 289 4.69 -9.14 23.70
CA ARG A 289 3.29 -8.73 23.91
C ARG A 289 2.45 -9.83 24.57
N ASP A 290 2.59 -11.07 24.09
CA ASP A 290 1.92 -12.25 24.65
C ASP A 290 2.31 -12.45 26.13
N ALA A 291 3.60 -12.29 26.46
CA ALA A 291 4.09 -12.37 27.84
C ALA A 291 3.62 -11.21 28.72
N SER A 292 3.39 -10.03 28.13
CA SER A 292 2.94 -8.82 28.84
C SER A 292 1.42 -8.71 28.97
N GLY A 293 0.66 -9.64 28.36
CA GLY A 293 -0.81 -9.61 28.36
C GLY A 293 -1.44 -8.51 27.50
N ILE A 294 -0.66 -7.85 26.64
CA ILE A 294 -1.12 -6.79 25.73
C ILE A 294 -1.56 -7.46 24.44
N ARG A 295 -2.87 -7.52 24.17
CA ARG A 295 -3.42 -8.06 22.92
C ARG A 295 -3.93 -6.93 22.03
N CYS A 296 -3.32 -6.75 20.85
CA CYS A 296 -3.98 -6.02 19.75
C CYS A 296 -5.24 -6.80 19.36
N ARG A 297 -6.42 -6.21 19.52
CA ARG A 297 -7.63 -6.66 18.86
C ARG A 297 -7.76 -5.86 17.57
N LEU A 298 -7.49 -6.50 16.43
CA LEU A 298 -7.97 -6.02 15.13
C LEU A 298 -9.49 -6.22 15.05
#